data_AF-A0AAD7B612-F1
#
_entry.id   AF-A0AAD7B612-F1
#
_cell.length_a   1.000
_cell.length_b   1.000
_cell.length_c   1.000
_cell.angle_alpha   90.00
_cell.angle_beta   90.00
_cell.angle_gamma   90.00
#
_symmetry.space_group_name_H-M   'P 1'
#
loop_
_entity.id
_entity.type
_entity.pdbx_description
1 polymer ?
#
loop_
_entity_poly.entity_id
_entity_poly.type
_entity_poly.pdbx_seq_one_letter_code
_entity_poly.pdbx_strand_id
1 'polypeptide(L)'
;MSASTTRLARLFTVEYVKRINAQIVSPQTSVVVKPDELASALARPIHVSAYEPDRPPAYLAATLSYGIIKGHPFMDGNKRTAFFIGNQYARALGLSGLGDERASDFVADLTQRHIDVAAGRMDIEGLAGVST
;
A
#
# COMPACT_ATOMS: atom_id res chain seq x y z
N MET A 1 -10.09 10.60 -13.92
CA MET A 1 -10.39 9.76 -12.73
C MET A 1 -11.00 8.45 -13.15
N SER A 2 -10.37 7.32 -12.83
CA SER A 2 -10.93 5.99 -13.11
C SER A 2 -12.12 5.69 -12.19
N ALA A 3 -13.21 5.15 -12.75
CA ALA A 3 -14.39 4.74 -11.98
C ALA A 3 -14.03 3.69 -10.90
N SER A 4 -13.04 2.84 -11.19
CA SER A 4 -12.54 1.82 -10.26
C SER A 4 -11.92 2.44 -9.01
N THR A 5 -11.04 3.43 -9.15
CA THR A 5 -10.36 4.08 -8.01
C THR A 5 -11.34 4.77 -7.05
N THR A 6 -12.38 5.42 -7.60
CA THR A 6 -13.44 6.06 -6.79
C THR A 6 -14.23 5.04 -5.98
N ARG A 7 -14.52 3.87 -6.57
CA ARG A 7 -15.17 2.77 -5.86
C ARG A 7 -14.26 2.20 -4.76
N LEU A 8 -12.97 2.02 -5.04
CA LEU A 8 -12.01 1.49 -4.06
C LEU A 8 -11.82 2.44 -2.87
N ALA A 9 -11.88 3.75 -3.08
CA ALA A 9 -11.86 4.73 -1.99
C ALA A 9 -12.97 4.52 -0.94
N ARG A 10 -14.10 3.95 -1.34
CA ARG A 10 -15.22 3.61 -0.43
C ARG A 10 -15.00 2.31 0.35
N LEU A 11 -14.10 1.45 -0.14
CA LEU A 11 -13.76 0.17 0.49
C LEU A 11 -12.53 0.30 1.40
N PHE A 12 -11.48 0.96 0.92
CA PHE A 12 -10.21 1.16 1.61
C PHE A 12 -10.27 2.43 2.49
N THR A 13 -11.17 2.42 3.47
CA THR A 13 -11.36 3.54 4.41
C THR A 13 -10.32 3.51 5.52
N VAL A 14 -10.14 4.65 6.21
CA VAL A 14 -9.28 4.75 7.41
C VAL A 14 -9.65 3.68 8.44
N GLU A 15 -10.94 3.48 8.70
CA GLU A 15 -11.42 2.50 9.67
C GLU A 15 -11.13 1.06 9.23
N TYR A 16 -11.29 0.76 7.94
CA TYR A 16 -10.90 -0.55 7.40
C TYR A 16 -9.41 -0.83 7.64
N VAL A 17 -8.54 0.12 7.29
CA VAL A 17 -7.08 -0.05 7.45
C VAL A 17 -6.69 -0.16 8.92
N LYS A 18 -7.33 0.60 9.83
CA LYS A 18 -7.12 0.48 11.27
C LYS A 18 -7.43 -0.94 11.79
N ARG A 19 -8.55 -1.52 11.36
CA ARG A 19 -8.94 -2.88 11.75
C ARG A 19 -7.97 -3.93 11.22
N ILE A 20 -7.49 -3.75 9.99
CA ILE A 20 -6.45 -4.61 9.42
C ILE A 20 -5.14 -4.50 10.21
N ASN A 21 -4.69 -3.29 10.54
CA ASN A 21 -3.51 -3.11 11.37
C ASN A 21 -3.68 -3.79 12.75
N ALA A 22 -4.85 -3.66 13.39
CA ALA A 22 -5.16 -4.35 14.65
C ALA A 22 -5.04 -5.87 14.57
N GLN A 23 -5.43 -6.48 13.44
CA GLN A 23 -5.23 -7.91 13.23
C GLN A 23 -3.74 -8.25 13.02
N ILE A 24 -3.02 -7.42 12.25
CA ILE A 24 -1.60 -7.63 11.92
C ILE A 24 -0.68 -7.54 13.14
N VAL A 25 -0.99 -6.64 14.07
CA VAL A 25 -0.16 -6.41 15.27
C VAL A 25 -0.65 -7.18 16.48
N SER A 26 -1.68 -8.03 16.35
CA SER A 26 -2.13 -8.88 17.45
C SER A 26 -0.98 -9.78 17.94
N PRO A 27 -0.77 -9.93 19.28
CA PRO A 27 -1.65 -9.52 20.38
C PRO A 27 -1.44 -8.09 20.90
N GLN A 28 -0.52 -7.31 20.31
CA GLN A 28 -0.35 -5.90 20.69
C GLN A 28 -1.58 -5.07 20.30
N THR A 29 -1.82 -3.98 21.03
CA THR A 29 -2.89 -3.02 20.70
C THR A 29 -2.45 -2.13 19.54
N SER A 30 -3.28 -2.05 18.49
CA SER A 30 -3.07 -1.09 17.42
C SER A 30 -3.34 0.34 17.90
N VAL A 31 -2.39 1.23 17.61
CA VAL A 31 -2.49 2.66 17.92
C VAL A 31 -2.15 3.44 16.65
N VAL A 32 -3.07 4.32 16.24
CA VAL A 32 -2.82 5.30 15.18
C VAL A 32 -2.16 6.51 15.82
N VAL A 33 -0.90 6.78 15.44
CA VAL A 33 -0.11 7.91 15.94
C VAL A 33 -0.18 9.12 15.02
N LYS A 34 -0.45 8.92 13.72
CA LYS A 34 -0.57 10.01 12.73
C LYS A 34 -1.79 9.76 11.82
N PRO A 35 -2.99 10.13 12.27
CA PRO A 35 -4.22 9.88 11.51
C PRO A 35 -4.26 10.61 10.16
N ASP A 36 -3.68 11.81 10.08
CA ASP A 36 -3.64 12.60 8.84
C ASP A 36 -2.74 11.96 7.78
N GLU A 37 -1.62 11.36 8.19
CA GLU A 37 -0.74 10.61 7.29
C GLU A 37 -1.44 9.36 6.73
N LEU A 38 -2.27 8.70 7.54
CA LEU A 38 -3.07 7.57 7.08
C LEU A 38 -4.12 8.02 6.06
N ALA A 39 -4.84 9.10 6.34
CA ALA A 39 -5.83 9.67 5.42
C ALA A 39 -5.17 10.12 4.11
N SER A 40 -4.01 10.78 4.19
CA SER A 40 -3.20 11.20 3.04
C SER A 40 -2.76 10.01 2.18
N ALA A 41 -2.26 8.93 2.82
CA ALA A 41 -1.87 7.72 2.10
C ALA A 41 -3.04 7.08 1.34
N LEU A 42 -4.25 7.08 1.91
CA LEU A 42 -5.44 6.51 1.27
C LEU A 42 -6.00 7.39 0.14
N ALA A 43 -5.78 8.70 0.19
CA ALA A 43 -6.18 9.62 -0.87
C ALA A 43 -5.25 9.58 -2.09
N ARG A 44 -3.96 9.23 -1.89
CA ARG A 44 -2.92 9.22 -2.95
C ARG A 44 -3.34 8.49 -4.24
N PRO A 45 -3.84 7.25 -4.21
CA PRO A 45 -4.23 6.56 -5.45
C PRO A 45 -5.30 7.29 -6.25
N ILE A 46 -6.23 7.99 -5.57
CA ILE A 46 -7.28 8.78 -6.20
C ILE A 46 -6.65 9.97 -6.91
N HIS A 47 -5.77 10.71 -6.22
CA HIS A 47 -5.06 11.85 -6.77
C HIS A 47 -4.22 11.43 -7.98
N VAL A 48 -3.43 10.36 -7.88
CA VAL A 48 -2.62 9.86 -9.01
C VAL A 48 -3.51 9.45 -10.17
N SER A 49 -4.62 8.76 -9.94
CA SER A 49 -5.57 8.40 -11.02
C SER A 49 -6.28 9.59 -11.68
N ALA A 50 -6.25 10.76 -11.04
CA ALA A 50 -6.85 11.98 -11.53
C ALA A 50 -5.84 12.80 -12.34
N TYR A 51 -4.63 12.96 -11.80
CA TYR A 51 -3.58 13.82 -12.35
C TYR A 51 -2.60 13.11 -13.28
N GLU A 52 -2.40 11.80 -13.12
CA GLU A 52 -1.50 10.97 -13.92
C GLU A 52 -2.25 9.72 -14.44
N PRO A 53 -3.24 9.90 -15.35
CA PRO A 53 -4.16 8.83 -15.76
C PRO A 53 -3.48 7.67 -16.49
N ASP A 54 -2.29 7.88 -17.06
CA ASP A 54 -1.55 6.87 -17.82
C ASP A 54 -0.73 5.92 -16.94
N ARG A 55 -0.68 6.17 -15.62
CA ARG A 55 0.05 5.30 -14.68
C ARG A 55 -0.62 3.93 -14.58
N PRO A 56 0.18 2.84 -14.56
CA PRO A 56 -0.38 1.50 -14.50
C PRO A 56 -1.05 1.23 -13.14
N PRO A 57 -2.03 0.31 -13.06
CA PRO A 57 -2.70 -0.04 -11.80
C PRO A 57 -1.73 -0.44 -10.67
N ALA A 58 -0.60 -1.06 -11.01
CA ALA A 58 0.45 -1.44 -10.06
C ALA A 58 1.08 -0.22 -9.38
N TYR A 59 1.25 0.88 -10.13
CA TYR A 59 1.73 2.15 -9.59
C TYR A 59 0.76 2.73 -8.57
N LEU A 60 -0.56 2.66 -8.82
CA LEU A 60 -1.56 3.11 -7.85
C LEU A 60 -1.49 2.33 -6.54
N ALA A 61 -1.35 1.00 -6.60
CA ALA A 61 -1.14 0.17 -5.41
C ALA A 61 0.17 0.52 -4.69
N ALA A 62 1.26 0.75 -5.44
CA ALA A 62 2.54 1.16 -4.88
C ALA A 62 2.46 2.52 -4.17
N THR A 63 1.73 3.51 -4.71
CA THR A 63 1.56 4.82 -4.06
C THR A 63 0.88 4.72 -2.70
N LEU A 64 -0.09 3.80 -2.57
CA LEU A 64 -0.78 3.50 -1.31
C LEU A 64 0.18 2.87 -0.29
N SER A 65 0.89 1.81 -0.70
CA SER A 65 1.88 1.14 0.15
C SER A 65 2.98 2.10 0.59
N TYR A 66 3.56 2.85 -0.34
CA TYR A 66 4.59 3.85 -0.09
C TYR A 66 4.10 4.90 0.92
N GLY A 67 2.87 5.41 0.74
CA GLY A 67 2.27 6.38 1.64
C GLY A 67 2.16 5.87 3.08
N ILE A 68 1.72 4.63 3.28
CA ILE A 68 1.62 4.03 4.61
C ILE A 68 3.02 3.79 5.20
N ILE A 69 3.98 3.31 4.41
CA ILE A 69 5.36 3.07 4.88
C ILE A 69 5.99 4.39 5.33
N LYS A 70 5.95 5.43 4.50
CA LYS A 70 6.63 6.71 4.78
C LYS A 70 5.89 7.58 5.78
N GLY A 71 4.55 7.52 5.79
CA GLY A 71 3.74 8.25 6.77
C GLY A 71 3.93 7.73 8.18
N HIS A 72 4.27 6.44 8.34
CA HIS A 72 4.33 5.74 9.62
C HIS A 72 3.10 6.03 10.51
N PRO A 73 1.86 5.86 10.00
CA PRO A 73 0.66 6.28 10.73
C PRO A 73 0.35 5.46 11.97
N PHE A 74 0.89 4.24 12.09
CA PHE A 74 0.69 3.34 13.22
C PHE A 74 1.92 3.27 14.12
N MET A 75 1.71 2.97 15.41
CA MET A 75 2.80 2.71 16.35
C MET A 75 3.65 1.50 15.93
N ASP A 76 3.02 0.43 15.44
CA ASP A 76 3.69 -0.75 14.88
C ASP A 76 2.93 -1.26 13.64
N GLY A 77 3.62 -2.09 12.85
CA GLY A 77 3.02 -2.83 11.76
C GLY A 77 2.92 -2.07 10.45
N ASN A 78 3.49 -0.86 10.33
CA ASN A 78 3.37 -0.02 9.13
C ASN A 78 3.74 -0.76 7.83
N LYS A 79 4.91 -1.42 7.78
CA LYS A 79 5.35 -2.18 6.60
C LYS A 79 4.42 -3.36 6.26
N ARG A 80 4.01 -4.12 7.28
CA ARG A 80 3.10 -5.27 7.14
C ARG A 80 1.70 -4.84 6.69
N THR A 81 1.22 -3.73 7.24
CA THR A 81 -0.07 -3.11 6.88
C THR A 81 -0.02 -2.57 5.47
N ALA A 82 1.04 -1.86 5.10
CA ALA A 82 1.25 -1.37 3.74
C ALA A 82 1.25 -2.52 2.73
N PHE A 83 2.01 -3.60 2.99
CA PHE A 83 2.05 -4.78 2.13
C PHE A 83 0.65 -5.38 1.94
N PHE A 84 -0.06 -5.64 3.04
CA PHE A 84 -1.40 -6.23 2.96
C PHE A 84 -2.39 -5.33 2.21
N ILE A 85 -2.44 -4.05 2.56
CA ILE A 85 -3.38 -3.10 1.97
C ILE A 85 -3.07 -2.85 0.49
N GLY A 86 -1.81 -2.67 0.13
CA GLY A 86 -1.38 -2.55 -1.26
C GLY A 86 -1.68 -3.80 -2.08
N ASN A 87 -1.47 -4.99 -1.51
CA ASN A 87 -1.82 -6.25 -2.15
C ASN A 87 -3.33 -6.34 -2.43
N GLN A 88 -4.17 -6.10 -1.42
CA GLN A 88 -5.62 -6.16 -1.63
C GLN A 88 -6.10 -5.09 -2.61
N TYR A 89 -5.49 -3.92 -2.61
CA TYR A 89 -5.80 -2.86 -3.55
C TYR A 89 -5.43 -3.25 -4.98
N ALA A 90 -4.25 -3.84 -5.19
CA ALA A 90 -3.82 -4.38 -6.48
C ALA A 90 -4.78 -5.45 -7.00
N ARG A 91 -5.18 -6.41 -6.15
CA ARG A 91 -6.15 -7.45 -6.49
C ARG A 91 -7.52 -6.87 -6.84
N ALA A 92 -7.95 -5.84 -6.12
CA ALA A 92 -9.22 -5.16 -6.42
C ALA A 92 -9.19 -4.36 -7.73
N LEU A 93 -8.00 -4.02 -8.24
CA LEU A 93 -7.77 -3.47 -9.58
C LEU A 93 -7.64 -4.55 -10.67
N GLY A 94 -7.75 -5.83 -10.31
CA GLY A 94 -7.65 -6.96 -11.25
C GLY A 94 -6.23 -7.46 -11.51
N LEU A 95 -5.25 -7.03 -10.71
CA LEU A 95 -3.88 -7.55 -10.78
C LEU A 95 -3.75 -8.85 -9.98
N SER A 96 -2.73 -9.64 -10.32
CA SER A 96 -2.26 -10.73 -9.46
C SER A 96 -1.85 -10.19 -8.08
N GLY A 97 -2.05 -10.99 -7.04
CA GLY A 97 -1.63 -10.65 -5.69
C GLY A 97 -0.12 -10.54 -5.56
N LEU A 98 0.33 -9.59 -4.74
CA LEU A 98 1.72 -9.48 -4.29
C LEU A 98 2.06 -10.76 -3.49
N GLY A 99 2.71 -11.70 -4.15
CA GLY A 99 3.07 -13.01 -3.57
C GLY A 99 2.23 -14.19 -4.06
N ASP A 100 1.41 -14.02 -5.10
CA ASP A 100 0.72 -15.16 -5.74
C ASP A 100 1.73 -16.10 -6.44
N GLU A 101 2.89 -15.59 -6.83
CA GLU A 101 4.03 -16.41 -7.25
C GLU A 101 4.63 -17.15 -6.05
N ARG A 102 4.57 -18.48 -6.10
CA ARG A 102 5.05 -19.37 -5.02
C ARG A 102 6.58 -19.54 -4.96
N ALA A 103 7.33 -18.76 -5.74
CA ALA A 103 8.78 -18.79 -5.71
C ALA A 103 9.30 -18.09 -4.44
N SER A 104 10.09 -18.81 -3.63
CA SER A 104 10.66 -18.25 -2.39
C SER A 104 11.45 -16.97 -2.64
N ASP A 105 12.18 -16.91 -3.75
CA ASP A 105 12.99 -15.75 -4.13
C ASP A 105 12.13 -14.52 -4.42
N PHE A 106 10.93 -14.71 -4.97
CA PHE A 106 9.99 -13.63 -5.26
C PHE A 106 9.42 -13.02 -3.96
N VAL A 107 9.11 -13.86 -2.97
CA VAL A 107 8.63 -13.39 -1.66
C VAL A 107 9.73 -12.62 -0.92
N ALA A 108 10.98 -13.10 -1.00
CA ALA A 108 12.14 -12.41 -0.43
C ALA A 108 12.34 -11.04 -1.08
N ASP A 109 12.27 -10.97 -2.40
CA ASP A 109 12.39 -9.72 -3.16
C ASP A 109 11.27 -8.72 -2.80
N LEU A 110 10.00 -9.15 -2.79
CA LEU A 110 8.88 -8.29 -2.39
C LEU A 110 9.04 -7.71 -0.98
N THR A 111 9.54 -8.55 -0.05
CA THR A 111 9.82 -8.13 1.32
C THR A 111 10.93 -7.09 1.34
N GLN A 112 12.00 -7.33 0.58
CA GLN A 112 13.14 -6.42 0.48
C GLN A 112 12.73 -5.06 -0.09
N ARG A 113 11.88 -5.02 -1.13
CA ARG A 113 11.33 -3.77 -1.68
C ARG A 113 10.64 -2.91 -0.62
N HIS A 114 9.79 -3.51 0.22
CA HIS A 114 9.10 -2.79 1.30
C HIS A 114 10.06 -2.31 2.41
N ILE A 115 11.13 -3.07 2.66
CA ILE A 115 12.20 -2.67 3.58
C ILE A 115 12.98 -1.47 2.99
N ASP A 116 13.30 -1.50 1.71
CA ASP A 116 14.06 -0.46 1.03
C ASP A 116 13.30 0.85 0.94
N VAL A 117 11.97 0.82 0.76
CA VAL A 117 11.14 2.03 0.85
C VAL A 117 11.22 2.66 2.25
N ALA A 118 11.13 1.84 3.30
CA ALA A 118 11.25 2.33 4.67
C ALA A 118 12.63 2.93 4.93
N ALA A 119 13.68 2.33 4.37
CA ALA A 119 15.05 2.82 4.44
C ALA A 119 15.35 4.01 3.51
N GLY A 120 14.40 4.43 2.67
CA GLY A 120 14.60 5.51 1.70
C GLY A 120 15.50 5.13 0.52
N ARG A 121 15.74 3.84 0.29
CA ARG A 121 16.52 3.31 -0.84
C ARG A 121 15.66 2.97 -2.07
N MET A 122 14.34 3.01 -1.93
CA MET A 122 13.40 2.69 -3.01
C MET A 122 12.27 3.71 -3.06
N ASP A 123 11.90 4.08 -4.28
CA ASP A 123 10.81 5.00 -4.60
C ASP A 123 9.55 4.22 -5.04
N ILE A 124 8.57 4.95 -5.56
CA ILE A 124 7.28 4.37 -5.96
C ILE A 124 7.43 3.52 -7.23
N GLU A 125 8.30 3.91 -8.18
CA GLU A 125 8.53 3.15 -9.42
C GLU A 125 9.16 1.78 -9.12
N GLY A 126 10.22 1.78 -8.31
CA GLY A 126 10.87 0.55 -7.87
C GLY A 126 9.93 -0.35 -7.06
N LEU A 127 9.07 0.24 -6.23
CA LEU A 127 8.06 -0.50 -5.49
C LEU A 127 6.98 -1.10 -6.40
N ALA A 128 6.57 -0.37 -7.44
CA ALA A 128 5.58 -0.82 -8.42
C ALA A 128 6.12 -1.94 -9.33
N GLY A 129 7.44 -2.12 -9.40
CA GLY A 129 8.09 -3.03 -10.36
C GLY A 129 7.95 -2.56 -11.80
N VAL A 130 7.74 -1.26 -12.00
CA VAL A 130 7.66 -0.64 -13.33
C VAL A 130 9.05 -0.06 -13.61
N SER A 131 9.83 -0.74 -14.45
CA SER A 131 11.03 -0.12 -15.00
C SER A 131 10.61 0.98 -15.97
N THR A 132 11.20 2.17 -15.84
CA THR A 132 11.16 3.23 -16.86
C THR A 132 11.69 2.74 -18.20
#